data_AF-A0A1G1FRD4-F1
#
_entry.id   AF-A0A1G1FRD4-F1
#
_cell.length_a   1.000
_cell.length_b   1.000
_cell.length_c   1.000
_cell.angle_alpha   90.00
_cell.angle_beta   90.00
_cell.angle_gamma   90.00
#
_symmetry.space_group_name_H-M   'P 1'
#
loop_
_entity.id
_entity.type
_entity.pdbx_description
1 polymer ?
#
loop_
_entity_poly.entity_id
_entity_poly.type
_entity_poly.pdbx_seq_one_letter_code
_entity_poly.pdbx_strand_id
1 'polypeptide(L)'
;MLVKGAAFAEPVAHHGRTVEAESTVAECAYCHDGVDAINIAICSANCDNRHTHPVLRHYPPLGKEFDYAPAGFLLNLGIRLPDNKIACISCHNLRNRERYHLVLNNQGSKLCFTCHRV
;
A
#
# COMPACT_ATOMS: atom_id res chain seq x y z
N MET A 1 1.42 -9.37 -24.58
CA MET A 1 1.52 -10.24 -23.40
C MET A 1 0.65 -9.65 -22.31
N LEU A 2 -0.58 -10.15 -22.16
CA LEU A 2 -1.50 -9.77 -21.09
C LEU A 2 -1.16 -10.64 -19.88
N VAL A 3 -0.60 -10.04 -18.83
CA VAL A 3 -0.53 -10.72 -17.54
C VAL A 3 -1.97 -10.84 -17.06
N LYS A 4 -2.57 -12.02 -17.25
CA LYS A 4 -3.82 -12.40 -16.59
C LYS A 4 -3.56 -12.22 -15.09
N GLY A 5 -4.24 -11.25 -14.49
CA GLY A 5 -4.22 -11.04 -13.04
C GLY A 5 -4.61 -12.34 -12.37
N ALA A 6 -3.63 -13.00 -11.74
CA ALA A 6 -3.94 -14.00 -10.75
C ALA A 6 -4.73 -13.25 -9.67
N ALA A 7 -5.99 -13.63 -9.49
CA ALA A 7 -6.73 -13.25 -8.30
C ALA A 7 -5.96 -13.87 -7.12
N PHE A 8 -5.13 -13.06 -6.47
CA PHE A 8 -4.43 -13.43 -5.24
C PHE A 8 -5.46 -13.47 -4.11
N ALA A 9 -6.32 -14.49 -4.12
CA ALA A 9 -7.21 -14.80 -3.02
C ALA A 9 -6.39 -15.51 -1.95
N GLU A 10 -5.74 -14.72 -1.10
CA GLU A 10 -4.93 -15.20 0.01
C GLU A 10 -5.58 -14.77 1.32
N PRO A 11 -6.37 -15.66 1.97
CA PRO A 11 -7.04 -15.34 3.21
C PRO A 11 -6.04 -15.28 4.38
N VAL A 12 -6.12 -14.21 5.16
CA VAL A 12 -5.29 -13.98 6.35
C VAL A 12 -6.14 -13.51 7.53
N ALA A 13 -5.75 -13.93 8.73
CA ALA A 13 -6.37 -13.45 9.96
C ALA A 13 -5.90 -12.02 10.26
N HIS A 14 -6.83 -11.08 10.39
CA HIS A 14 -6.58 -9.68 10.68
C HIS A 14 -7.62 -9.17 11.69
N HIS A 15 -7.19 -8.85 12.90
CA HIS A 15 -8.04 -8.36 14.00
C HIS A 15 -9.30 -9.23 14.27
N GLY A 16 -9.13 -10.56 14.26
CA GLY A 16 -10.22 -11.51 14.55
C GLY A 16 -11.17 -11.78 13.39
N ARG A 17 -10.91 -11.19 12.21
CA ARG A 17 -11.62 -11.48 10.95
C ARG A 17 -10.67 -12.17 9.97
N THR A 18 -11.23 -12.92 9.01
CA THR A 18 -10.48 -13.42 7.85
C THR A 18 -10.70 -12.45 6.70
N VAL A 19 -9.63 -11.93 6.11
CA VAL A 19 -9.66 -10.98 4.99
C VAL A 19 -8.72 -11.42 3.89
N GLU A 20 -8.95 -10.93 2.66
CA GLU A 20 -8.02 -11.15 1.55
C GLU A 20 -6.80 -10.23 1.68
N ALA A 21 -5.59 -10.80 1.74
CA ALA A 21 -4.36 -10.06 2.01
C ALA A 21 -3.98 -9.05 0.93
N GLU A 22 -4.43 -9.28 -0.30
CA GLU A 22 -4.12 -8.47 -1.49
C GLU A 22 -5.36 -7.77 -2.06
N SER A 23 -6.33 -7.47 -1.20
CA SER A 23 -7.61 -6.88 -1.61
C SER A 23 -7.50 -5.43 -2.10
N THR A 24 -8.63 -4.91 -2.60
CA THR A 24 -8.74 -3.54 -3.11
C THR A 24 -8.78 -2.51 -1.98
N VAL A 25 -8.48 -1.25 -2.31
CA VAL A 25 -8.62 -0.12 -1.35
C VAL A 25 -10.05 -0.02 -0.81
N ALA A 26 -11.07 -0.30 -1.62
CA ALA A 26 -12.47 -0.24 -1.20
C ALA A 26 -12.80 -1.30 -0.15
N GLU A 27 -12.29 -2.52 -0.33
CA GLU A 27 -12.48 -3.62 0.64
C GLU A 27 -11.77 -3.33 1.97
N CYS A 28 -10.56 -2.75 1.94
CA CYS A 28 -9.92 -2.28 3.17
C CYS A 28 -10.74 -1.16 3.84
N ALA A 29 -11.19 -0.17 3.06
CA ALA A 29 -11.94 0.98 3.56
C ALA A 29 -13.31 0.62 4.13
N TYR A 30 -13.88 -0.53 3.77
CA TYR A 30 -15.16 -1.01 4.30
C TYR A 30 -15.16 -1.14 5.83
N CYS A 31 -14.06 -1.59 6.43
CA CYS A 31 -13.91 -1.62 7.89
C CYS A 31 -13.08 -0.44 8.42
N HIS A 32 -12.14 0.11 7.62
CA HIS A 32 -11.30 1.25 8.02
C HIS A 32 -12.01 2.60 7.87
N ASP A 33 -13.27 2.65 8.30
CA ASP A 33 -14.18 3.78 8.17
C ASP A 33 -14.26 4.66 9.44
N GLY A 34 -13.64 4.22 10.53
CA GLY A 34 -13.71 4.88 11.84
C GLY A 34 -14.80 4.35 12.78
N VAL A 35 -15.59 3.37 12.33
CA VAL A 35 -16.62 2.69 13.13
C VAL A 35 -16.11 1.29 13.50
N ASP A 36 -15.77 0.48 12.51
CA ASP A 36 -15.36 -0.92 12.70
C ASP A 36 -13.85 -1.07 12.96
N ALA A 37 -13.05 -0.19 12.37
CA ALA A 37 -11.61 -0.11 12.55
C ALA A 37 -11.14 1.34 12.47
N ILE A 38 -9.83 1.56 12.66
CA ILE A 38 -9.24 2.90 12.60
C ILE A 38 -9.60 3.60 11.29
N ASN A 39 -10.09 4.84 11.40
CA ASN A 39 -10.40 5.67 10.25
C ASN A 39 -9.13 5.96 9.45
N ILE A 40 -9.16 5.64 8.16
CA ILE A 40 -8.12 6.05 7.21
C ILE A 40 -8.67 7.15 6.30
N ALA A 41 -8.20 8.38 6.49
CA ALA A 41 -8.50 9.44 5.55
C ALA A 41 -7.72 9.18 4.25
N ILE A 42 -8.40 8.78 3.17
CA ILE A 42 -7.79 8.68 1.84
C ILE A 42 -7.56 10.10 1.32
N CYS A 43 -6.32 10.40 0.93
CA CYS A 43 -6.01 11.70 0.38
C CYS A 43 -6.60 11.88 -1.03
N SER A 44 -7.52 12.83 -1.19
CA SER A 44 -8.05 13.26 -2.49
C SER A 44 -7.30 14.48 -3.08
N ALA A 45 -6.74 15.37 -2.25
CA ALA A 45 -5.87 16.48 -2.65
C ALA A 45 -4.97 16.94 -1.49
N ASN A 46 -3.81 17.55 -1.78
CA ASN A 46 -2.86 18.10 -0.78
C ASN A 46 -2.47 17.11 0.33
N CYS A 47 -1.93 15.96 -0.07
CA CYS A 47 -1.67 14.84 0.83
C CYS A 47 -0.58 15.15 1.85
N ASP A 48 -0.91 14.95 3.13
CA ASP A 48 0.05 14.82 4.22
C ASP A 48 0.13 13.34 4.61
N ASN A 49 1.32 12.75 4.48
CA ASN A 49 1.57 11.36 4.84
C ASN A 49 1.50 11.08 6.35
N ARG A 50 1.31 12.10 7.19
CA ARG A 50 1.09 11.95 8.64
C ARG A 50 -0.36 11.69 9.01
N HIS A 51 -1.30 12.21 8.23
CA HIS A 51 -2.73 12.21 8.57
C HIS A 51 -3.60 11.61 7.47
N THR A 52 -3.11 11.57 6.23
CA THR A 52 -3.85 11.09 5.05
C THR A 52 -3.05 10.06 4.27
N HIS A 53 -3.74 9.09 3.68
CA HIS A 53 -3.13 7.98 2.97
C HIS A 53 -3.13 8.24 1.45
N PRO A 54 -1.96 8.26 0.78
CA PRO A 54 -1.85 8.55 -0.65
C PRO A 54 -2.09 7.30 -1.52
N VAL A 55 -3.21 6.60 -1.27
CA VAL A 55 -3.62 5.44 -2.08
C VAL A 55 -4.35 5.89 -3.36
N LEU A 56 -4.44 4.98 -4.34
CA LEU A 56 -5.01 5.20 -5.67
C LEU A 56 -4.24 6.20 -6.55
N ARG A 57 -2.99 6.51 -6.20
CA ARG A 57 -2.10 7.41 -6.95
C ARG A 57 -1.20 6.63 -7.89
N HIS A 58 -1.02 7.13 -9.11
CA HIS A 58 -0.06 6.53 -10.04
C HIS A 58 1.35 6.54 -9.49
N TYR A 59 2.05 5.43 -9.72
CA TYR A 59 3.44 5.26 -9.35
C TYR A 59 4.28 4.81 -10.56
N PRO A 60 5.42 5.46 -10.82
CA PRO A 60 5.81 6.76 -10.27
C PRO A 60 4.80 7.86 -10.70
N PRO A 61 4.78 9.02 -10.05
CA PRO A 61 4.00 10.15 -10.53
C PRO A 61 4.47 10.55 -11.94
N LEU A 62 3.51 10.89 -12.81
CA LEU A 62 3.79 11.27 -14.19
C LEU A 62 4.74 12.48 -14.25
N GLY A 63 5.79 12.37 -15.05
CA GLY A 63 6.80 13.42 -15.20
C GLY A 63 7.80 13.51 -14.03
N LYS A 64 7.77 12.54 -13.12
CA LYS A 64 8.68 12.42 -11.96
C LYS A 64 9.39 11.07 -11.93
N GLU A 65 9.38 10.31 -13.02
CA GLU A 65 9.89 8.93 -13.08
C GLU A 65 11.33 8.79 -12.57
N PHE A 66 12.18 9.79 -12.84
CA PHE A 66 13.59 9.81 -12.42
C PHE A 66 13.79 10.09 -10.92
N ASP A 67 12.80 10.70 -10.27
CA ASP A 67 12.84 11.03 -8.84
C ASP A 67 12.47 9.82 -7.95
N TYR A 68 12.03 8.73 -8.57
CA TYR A 68 11.46 7.57 -7.90
C TYR A 68 12.17 6.26 -8.28
N ALA A 69 12.00 5.25 -7.43
CA ALA A 69 12.50 3.92 -7.71
C ALA A 69 11.67 3.19 -8.80
N PRO A 70 12.30 2.36 -9.65
CA PRO A 70 11.56 1.53 -10.60
C PRO A 70 10.65 0.52 -9.90
N ALA A 71 9.47 0.27 -10.46
CA ALA A 71 8.50 -0.68 -9.91
C ALA A 71 9.08 -2.09 -9.69
N GLY A 72 9.96 -2.57 -10.57
CA GLY A 72 10.61 -3.88 -10.41
C GLY A 72 11.52 -3.96 -9.17
N PHE A 73 12.18 -2.85 -8.81
CA PHE A 73 12.96 -2.79 -7.56
C PHE A 73 12.05 -2.87 -6.33
N LEU A 74 10.92 -2.17 -6.35
CA LEU A 74 9.93 -2.21 -5.27
C LEU A 74 9.33 -3.60 -5.10
N LEU A 75 8.99 -4.27 -6.21
CA LEU A 75 8.44 -5.62 -6.20
C LEU A 75 9.40 -6.61 -5.52
N ASN A 76 10.70 -6.50 -5.79
CA ASN A 76 11.72 -7.35 -5.14
C ASN A 76 11.82 -7.12 -3.62
N LEU A 77 11.33 -5.99 -3.12
CA LEU A 77 11.23 -5.67 -1.70
C LEU A 77 9.85 -6.03 -1.10
N GLY A 78 8.97 -6.66 -1.89
CA GLY A 78 7.62 -7.03 -1.49
C GLY A 78 6.59 -5.89 -1.59
N ILE A 79 6.98 -4.72 -2.09
CA ILE A 79 6.07 -3.59 -2.31
C ILE A 79 5.30 -3.82 -3.62
N ARG A 80 3.98 -4.00 -3.52
CA ARG A 80 3.10 -4.22 -4.67
C ARG A 80 2.51 -2.90 -5.18
N LEU A 81 2.34 -2.79 -6.49
CA LEU A 81 1.75 -1.63 -7.16
C LEU A 81 0.62 -2.08 -8.10
N PRO A 82 -0.55 -2.48 -7.57
CA PRO A 82 -1.67 -2.91 -8.42
C PRO A 82 -2.06 -1.79 -9.39
N ASP A 83 -2.22 -2.15 -10.67
CA ASP A 83 -2.52 -1.22 -11.76
C ASP A 83 -1.58 0.00 -11.86
N ASN A 84 -0.30 -0.19 -11.52
CA ASN A 84 0.70 0.88 -11.43
C ASN A 84 0.29 2.03 -10.49
N LYS A 85 -0.42 1.69 -9.41
CA LYS A 85 -0.84 2.64 -8.38
C LYS A 85 -0.38 2.20 -6.99
N ILE A 86 -0.19 3.19 -6.13
CA ILE A 86 -0.04 2.98 -4.68
C ILE A 86 -1.40 2.51 -4.14
N ALA A 87 -1.39 1.42 -3.38
CA ALA A 87 -2.55 0.88 -2.68
C ALA A 87 -2.19 0.61 -1.21
N CYS A 88 -3.15 0.17 -0.40
CA CYS A 88 -2.90 -0.21 0.99
C CYS A 88 -1.76 -1.24 1.09
N ILE A 89 -1.77 -2.21 0.18
CA ILE A 89 -0.80 -3.30 0.10
C ILE A 89 0.59 -2.90 -0.43
N SER A 90 0.75 -1.65 -0.88
CA SER A 90 2.07 -1.10 -1.19
C SER A 90 2.88 -0.82 0.07
N CYS A 91 2.20 -0.49 1.18
CA CYS A 91 2.82 -0.20 2.46
C CYS A 91 2.57 -1.29 3.49
N HIS A 92 1.44 -1.98 3.40
CA HIS A 92 1.00 -2.99 4.36
C HIS A 92 1.14 -4.41 3.80
N ASN A 93 1.65 -5.31 4.63
CA ASN A 93 1.68 -6.74 4.44
C ASN A 93 1.04 -7.38 5.67
N LEU A 94 -0.20 -7.88 5.54
CA LEU A 94 -0.96 -8.44 6.67
C LEU A 94 -0.31 -9.70 7.28
N ARG A 95 0.64 -10.35 6.59
CA ARG A 95 1.45 -11.43 7.17
C ARG A 95 2.47 -10.92 8.18
N ASN A 96 2.86 -9.64 8.10
CA ASN A 96 3.73 -9.03 9.09
C ASN A 96 2.94 -8.71 10.36
N ARG A 97 3.24 -9.42 11.45
CA ARG A 97 2.57 -9.26 12.74
C ARG A 97 3.10 -8.09 13.57
N GLU A 98 4.11 -7.39 13.08
CA GLU A 98 4.60 -6.16 13.72
C GLU A 98 3.55 -5.05 13.66
N ARG A 99 3.71 -4.05 14.53
CA ARG A 99 2.81 -2.89 14.58
C ARG A 99 2.65 -2.27 13.19
N TYR A 100 1.40 -1.99 12.82
CA TYR A 100 1.00 -1.44 11.52
C TYR A 100 1.19 -2.37 10.32
N HIS A 101 1.63 -3.62 10.49
CA HIS A 101 1.75 -4.58 9.39
C HIS A 101 2.59 -4.04 8.21
N LEU A 102 3.64 -3.25 8.45
CA LEU A 102 4.36 -2.62 7.34
C LEU A 102 5.16 -3.65 6.52
N VAL A 103 5.20 -3.50 5.21
CA VAL A 103 6.00 -4.37 4.33
C VAL A 103 7.51 -4.29 4.65
N LEU A 104 7.96 -3.10 5.09
CA LEU A 104 9.31 -2.84 5.59
C LEU A 104 9.22 -1.97 6.85
N ASN A 105 10.20 -2.04 7.74
CA ASN A 105 10.25 -1.09 8.85
C ASN A 105 10.34 0.36 8.34
N ASN A 106 9.74 1.31 9.06
CA ASN A 106 9.78 2.73 8.71
C ASN A 106 10.67 3.55 9.66
N GLN A 107 11.67 2.91 10.28
CA GLN A 107 12.64 3.62 11.10
C GLN A 107 13.41 4.61 10.22
N GLY A 108 13.49 5.88 10.65
CA GLY A 108 14.15 6.93 9.86
C GLY A 108 13.54 7.14 8.47
N SER A 109 12.23 6.91 8.32
CA SER A 109 11.51 7.05 7.04
C SER A 109 11.98 6.09 5.93
N LYS A 110 12.60 4.96 6.31
CA LYS A 110 13.16 3.99 5.36
C LYS A 110 12.15 3.48 4.33
N LEU A 111 10.89 3.27 4.70
CA LEU A 111 9.86 2.86 3.75
C LEU A 111 9.63 3.95 2.70
N CYS A 112 9.60 5.22 3.10
CA CYS A 112 9.43 6.35 2.19
C CYS A 112 10.60 6.45 1.20
N PHE A 113 11.84 6.35 1.69
CA PHE A 113 13.05 6.42 0.87
C PHE A 113 13.30 5.17 0.01
N THR A 114 12.50 4.13 0.19
CA THR A 114 12.48 3.00 -0.75
C THR A 114 11.88 3.44 -2.10
N CYS A 115 10.94 4.38 -2.07
CA CYS A 115 10.28 4.92 -3.25
C CYS A 115 10.92 6.23 -3.73
N HIS A 116 11.27 7.14 -2.83
CA HIS A 116 11.78 8.48 -3.14
C HIS A 116 13.30 8.50 -3.12
N ARG A 117 13.92 8.87 -4.25
CA ARG A 117 15.39 8.83 -4.43
C ARG A 117 16.08 10.19 -4.31
N VAL A 118 15.30 11.26 -4.21
CA VAL A 118 15.73 12.67 -4.19
C VAL A 118 14.88 13.47 -3.22
#